data_AF-A0A4Q3C1J7-F1
#
_entry.id   AF-A0A4Q3C1J7-F1
#
_cell.length_a   1.000
_cell.length_b   1.000
_cell.length_c   1.000
_cell.angle_alpha   90.00
_cell.angle_beta   90.00
_cell.angle_gamma   90.00
#
_symmetry.space_group_name_H-M   'P 1'
#
loop_
_entity.id
_entity.type
_entity.pdbx_description
1 polymer ?
#
loop_
_entity_poly.entity_id
_entity_poly.type
_entity_poly.pdbx_seq_one_letter_code
_entity_poly.pdbx_strand_id
1 'polypeptide(L)'
;TLLYTAAAKVTANAPDKTRFAAMAKRFATDTGWSVADRALQLHGGYGYLQDYPIERILRDLRVHRILEGTNEIMRMITSRDMLRQ
;
A
#
# COMPACT_ATOMS: atom_id res chain seq x y z
N THR A 1 -7.47 -1.97 -12.39
CA THR A 1 -7.26 -2.32 -10.96
C THR A 1 -7.39 -1.08 -10.08
N LEU A 2 -7.68 -1.23 -8.78
CA LEU A 2 -8.04 -0.16 -7.84
C LEU A 2 -7.14 1.09 -7.90
N LEU A 3 -5.82 0.91 -8.05
CA LEU A 3 -4.86 2.01 -8.20
C LEU A 3 -5.14 2.88 -9.44
N TYR A 4 -5.37 2.26 -10.59
CA TYR A 4 -5.72 2.98 -11.82
C TYR A 4 -7.07 3.69 -11.71
N THR A 5 -8.05 3.07 -11.04
CA THR A 5 -9.34 3.72 -10.78
C THR A 5 -9.18 4.95 -9.89
N ALA A 6 -8.35 4.87 -8.85
CA ALA A 6 -8.04 6.01 -8.00
C ALA A 6 -7.33 7.12 -8.79
N ALA A 7 -6.34 6.77 -9.62
CA ALA A 7 -5.65 7.72 -10.48
C ALA A 7 -6.63 8.44 -11.42
N ALA A 8 -7.49 7.69 -12.14
CA ALA A 8 -8.49 8.26 -13.04
C ALA A 8 -9.46 9.21 -12.31
N LYS A 9 -9.91 8.85 -11.10
CA LYS A 9 -10.78 9.71 -10.28
C LYS A 9 -10.09 10.98 -9.79
N VAL A 10 -8.82 10.89 -9.42
CA VAL A 10 -8.02 12.06 -9.03
C VAL A 10 -7.84 12.99 -10.24
N THR A 11 -7.49 12.45 -11.41
CA THR A 11 -7.38 13.21 -12.66
C THR A 11 -8.69 13.89 -13.04
N ALA A 12 -9.82 13.19 -12.93
CA ALA A 12 -11.14 13.73 -13.22
C ALA A 12 -11.72 14.64 -12.12
N ASN A 13 -10.97 14.90 -11.04
CA ASN A 13 -11.42 15.68 -9.89
C ASN A 13 -12.74 15.16 -9.28
N ALA A 14 -12.97 13.85 -9.27
CA ALA A 14 -14.24 13.25 -8.85
C ALA A 14 -14.53 13.53 -7.36
N PRO A 15 -15.81 13.65 -6.95
CA PRO A 15 -16.19 13.92 -5.55
C PRO A 15 -15.63 12.90 -4.55
N ASP A 16 -15.48 11.64 -4.97
CA ASP A 16 -15.02 10.52 -4.13
C ASP A 16 -13.53 10.18 -4.31
N LYS A 17 -12.76 11.05 -4.99
CA LYS A 17 -11.33 10.83 -5.28
C LYS A 17 -10.50 10.54 -4.02
N THR A 18 -10.79 11.22 -2.92
CA THR A 18 -10.06 11.08 -1.65
C THR A 18 -10.26 9.70 -1.03
N ARG A 19 -11.51 9.20 -1.04
CA ARG A 19 -11.81 7.83 -0.58
C ARG A 19 -11.05 6.80 -1.41
N PHE A 20 -11.12 6.92 -2.74
CA PHE A 20 -10.46 5.96 -3.64
C PHE A 20 -8.93 6.00 -3.53
N ALA A 21 -8.33 7.18 -3.39
CA ALA A 21 -6.89 7.32 -3.15
C ALA A 21 -6.47 6.64 -1.83
N ALA A 22 -7.23 6.85 -0.75
CA ALA A 22 -6.96 6.22 0.53
C ALA A 22 -7.08 4.69 0.47
N MET A 23 -8.13 4.18 -0.17
CA MET A 23 -8.32 2.75 -0.41
C MET A 23 -7.17 2.15 -1.22
N ALA A 24 -6.78 2.80 -2.33
CA ALA A 24 -5.71 2.34 -3.20
C ALA A 24 -4.36 2.30 -2.49
N LYS A 25 -4.00 3.37 -1.77
CA LYS A 25 -2.73 3.45 -1.03
C LYS A 25 -2.63 2.36 0.01
N ARG A 26 -3.67 2.18 0.83
CA ARG A 26 -3.68 1.12 1.85
C ARG A 26 -3.56 -0.26 1.21
N PHE A 27 -4.37 -0.53 0.19
CA PHE A 27 -4.38 -1.84 -0.47
C PHE A 27 -3.04 -2.18 -1.11
N ALA A 28 -2.46 -1.25 -1.90
CA ALA A 28 -1.21 -1.48 -2.59
C ALA A 28 -0.04 -1.69 -1.62
N THR A 29 0.02 -0.93 -0.53
CA THR A 29 1.11 -1.00 0.44
C THR A 29 1.02 -2.24 1.35
N ASP A 30 -0.17 -2.62 1.81
CA ASP A 30 -0.37 -3.87 2.56
C ASP A 30 -0.08 -5.10 1.66
N THR A 31 -0.52 -5.06 0.39
CA THR A 31 -0.28 -6.14 -0.58
C THR A 31 1.20 -6.27 -0.92
N GLY A 32 1.87 -5.17 -1.25
CA GLY A 32 3.30 -5.16 -1.57
C GLY A 32 4.14 -5.71 -0.42
N TRP A 33 3.85 -5.28 0.82
CA TRP A 33 4.48 -5.82 2.02
C TRP A 33 4.29 -7.33 2.16
N SER A 34 3.04 -7.82 2.07
CA SER A 34 2.73 -9.25 2.21
C SER A 34 3.37 -10.12 1.12
N VAL A 35 3.50 -9.59 -0.10
CA VAL A 35 4.19 -10.29 -1.19
C VAL A 35 5.68 -10.37 -0.92
N ALA A 36 6.32 -9.26 -0.55
CA ALA A 36 7.75 -9.22 -0.28
C ALA A 36 8.14 -10.10 0.93
N ASP A 37 7.33 -10.08 1.99
CA ASP A 37 7.51 -10.92 3.17
C ASP A 37 7.47 -12.41 2.84
N ARG A 38 6.47 -12.84 2.06
CA ARG A 38 6.39 -14.23 1.58
C ARG A 38 7.53 -14.59 0.63
N ALA A 39 7.94 -13.68 -0.23
CA ALA A 39 9.06 -13.90 -1.12
C ALA A 39 10.38 -14.07 -0.34
N LEU A 40 10.61 -13.29 0.72
CA LEU A 40 11.75 -13.46 1.60
C LEU A 40 11.71 -14.83 2.28
N GLN A 41 10.55 -15.25 2.79
CA GLN A 41 10.37 -16.57 3.40
C GLN A 41 10.74 -17.72 2.43
N LEU A 42 10.42 -17.59 1.14
CA LEU A 42 10.78 -18.58 0.12
C LEU A 42 12.29 -18.67 -0.13
N HIS A 43 13.02 -17.57 0.05
CA HIS A 43 14.48 -17.56 -0.08
C HIS A 43 15.19 -18.12 1.17
N GLY A 44 14.47 -18.28 2.29
CA GLY A 44 15.06 -18.73 3.56
C GLY A 44 16.18 -17.82 4.03
N GLY A 45 17.26 -18.41 4.57
CA GLY A 45 18.41 -17.64 5.06
C GLY A 45 19.11 -16.81 3.99
N TYR A 46 19.13 -17.28 2.74
CA TYR A 46 19.70 -16.51 1.62
C TYR A 46 18.96 -15.19 1.37
N GLY A 47 17.66 -15.17 1.66
CA GLY A 47 16.85 -13.96 1.54
C GLY A 47 17.24 -12.83 2.49
N TYR A 48 18.05 -13.11 3.51
CA TYR A 48 18.61 -12.12 4.44
C TYR A 48 19.99 -11.59 4.02
N LEU A 49 20.64 -12.23 3.05
CA LEU A 49 21.95 -11.81 2.57
C LEU A 49 21.79 -10.67 1.55
N GLN A 50 22.77 -9.75 1.54
CA GLN A 50 22.78 -8.63 0.60
C GLN A 50 23.00 -9.07 -0.86
N ASP A 51 23.40 -10.32 -1.08
CA ASP A 51 23.54 -10.92 -2.41
C ASP A 51 22.19 -11.09 -3.12
N TYR A 52 21.08 -11.14 -2.37
CA TYR A 52 19.73 -11.25 -2.90
C TYR A 52 18.96 -9.94 -2.68
N PRO A 53 18.32 -9.38 -3.72
CA PRO A 53 17.68 -8.07 -3.62
C PRO A 53 16.43 -8.03 -2.73
N ILE A 54 15.93 -9.19 -2.28
CA ILE A 54 14.66 -9.31 -1.57
C ILE A 54 14.68 -8.63 -0.19
N GLU A 55 15.79 -8.68 0.53
CA GLU A 55 15.93 -8.00 1.83
C GLU A 55 15.75 -6.49 1.68
N ARG A 56 16.34 -5.91 0.63
CA ARG A 56 16.23 -4.49 0.31
C ARG A 56 14.81 -4.11 -0.05
N ILE A 57 14.17 -4.90 -0.92
CA ILE A 57 12.77 -4.67 -1.33
C ILE A 57 11.85 -4.68 -0.08
N LEU A 58 12.03 -5.63 0.83
CA LEU A 58 11.25 -5.69 2.06
C LEU A 58 11.46 -4.43 2.91
N ARG A 59 12.72 -4.01 3.13
CA ARG A 59 13.05 -2.79 3.89
C ARG A 59 12.43 -1.54 3.26
N ASP A 60 12.53 -1.40 1.94
CA ASP A 60 12.02 -0.25 1.20
C ASP A 60 10.48 -0.18 1.28
N LEU A 61 9.80 -1.32 1.14
CA LEU A 61 8.34 -1.37 1.23
C LEU A 61 7.79 -1.07 2.62
N ARG A 62 8.60 -1.27 3.68
CA ARG A 62 8.17 -1.02 5.07
C ARG A 62 7.68 0.41 5.27
N VAL A 63 8.36 1.37 4.63
CA VAL A 63 8.12 2.80 4.83
C VAL A 63 6.80 3.25 4.22
N HIS A 64 6.35 2.60 3.14
CA HIS A 64 5.10 2.96 2.46
C HIS A 64 3.85 2.75 3.32
N ARG A 65 3.93 1.91 4.36
CA ARG A 65 2.84 1.76 5.35
C ARG A 65 2.75 2.93 6.34
N ILE A 66 3.78 3.79 6.39
CA ILE A 66 3.94 4.88 7.34
C ILE A 66 3.77 6.25 6.66
N LEU A 67 4.48 6.48 5.55
CA LEU A 67 4.49 7.76 4.84
C LEU A 67 3.23 7.99 4.00
N GLU A 68 3.02 9.26 3.63
CA GLU A 68 1.84 9.73 2.88
C GLU A 68 0.52 9.34 3.57
N GLY A 69 0.55 9.34 4.90
CA GLY A 69 -0.52 8.90 5.80
C GLY A 69 -0.46 7.40 6.08
N THR A 70 -0.45 7.01 7.35
CA THR A 70 -0.36 5.59 7.74
C THR A 70 -1.56 4.77 7.25
N ASN A 71 -1.42 3.45 7.18
CA ASN A 71 -2.52 2.59 6.75
C ASN A 71 -3.73 2.65 7.70
N GLU A 72 -3.51 2.98 8.97
CA GLU A 72 -4.54 3.27 9.97
C GLU A 72 -5.28 4.57 9.64
N ILE A 73 -4.57 5.62 9.22
CA ILE A 73 -5.19 6.87 8.76
C ILE A 73 -6.01 6.63 7.50
N MET A 74 -5.50 5.84 6.53
CA MET A 74 -6.26 5.49 5.33
C MET A 74 -7.54 4.73 5.64
N ARG A 75 -7.49 3.82 6.62
CA ARG A 75 -8.66 3.10 7.13
C ARG A 75 -9.66 4.08 7.75
N MET A 76 -9.20 5.00 8.61
CA MET A 76 -10.04 6.03 9.24
C MET A 76 -10.70 6.96 8.22
N ILE A 77 -9.97 7.44 7.21
CA ILE A 77 -10.52 8.27 6.12
C ILE A 77 -11.61 7.51 5.36
N THR A 78 -11.34 6.27 4.99
CA THR A 78 -12.29 5.42 4.25
C THR A 78 -13.56 5.18 5.08
N SER A 79 -13.41 4.79 6.36
CA SER A 79 -14.53 4.58 7.27
C SER A 79 -15.36 5.84 7.47
N ARG A 80 -14.73 7.00 7.65
CA ARG A 80 -15.43 8.28 7.82
C ARG A 80 -16.26 8.64 6.59
N ASP A 81 -15.75 8.41 5.39
CA ASP A 81 -16.49 8.68 4.16
C ASP A 81 -17.69 7.73 3.98
N MET A 82 -17.50 6.44 4.31
CA MET A 82 -18.58 5.45 4.27
C MET A 82 -19.72 5.74 5.24
N LEU A 83 -19.42 6.29 6.43
CA LEU A 83 -20.41 6.63 7.46
C LEU A 83 -21.12 7.97 7.23
N ARG A 84 -20.66 8.78 6.26
CA ARG A 84 -21.31 10.05 5.88
C ARG A 84 -22.39 9.88 4.82
N GLN A 85 -22.49 8.68 4.23
CA GLN A 85 -23.52 8.27 3.29
C GLN A 85 -24.71 7.71 4.05
#